data_AF-A0A5C7S8Y5-F1
#
_entry.id   AF-A0A5C7S8Y5-F1
#
_cell.length_a   1.000
_cell.length_b   1.000
_cell.length_c   1.000
_cell.angle_alpha   90.00
_cell.angle_beta   90.00
_cell.angle_gamma   90.00
#
_symmetry.space_group_name_H-M   'P 1'
#
loop_
_entity.id
_entity.type
_entity.pdbx_description
1 polymer ?
#
loop_
_entity_poly.entity_id
_entity_poly.type
_entity_poly.pdbx_seq_one_letter_code
_entity_poly.pdbx_strand_id
1 'polypeptide(L)'
;MSYDIGDLAIQSLLPARVRAEDQLARLDEIVHRSTVGAGVVQRGHFFDSAASMWISGQLVHVEDLVLHDANMDIRTPTHELTLAHAILRARRRIAGADPDWALSEAGIATLAGVAPIASPLDEDAHREVEIEMHDDDDQLASEFAAIDAILDRSRRVIDGLEAERSAAPVVRSSLVVGDLVIRDSDWDEQERLTEFRKVMKQVEMLPPALAAAVLFDAWETLEPIQRQHGLGGQLVSAYLRARRKVTSHVPTFNIGLKAVPRERRRAHARSTRLSAFLEAMAAAADFGMKEVYRLSQARDQMERKLRGRRSSSSLPAVMDLVLTHPIVSAPMIAKAARVTTRGALNLIGELGVREMTGRGRYRAWGVI
;
A
#
# COMPACT_ATOMS: atom_id res chain seq x y z
N MET A 1 4.29 20.96 19.55
CA MET A 1 3.02 21.58 19.06
C MET A 1 1.87 20.67 19.50
N SER A 2 0.87 21.18 20.21
CA SER A 2 -0.25 20.36 20.72
C SER A 2 -1.47 20.39 19.79
N TYR A 3 -2.23 19.30 19.75
CA TYR A 3 -3.50 19.22 19.04
C TYR A 3 -4.65 19.12 20.05
N ASP A 4 -5.51 20.14 20.09
CA ASP A 4 -6.70 20.15 20.95
C ASP A 4 -7.95 19.73 20.19
N ILE A 5 -8.60 18.66 20.66
CA ILE A 5 -9.86 18.15 20.10
C ILE A 5 -11.01 19.14 20.35
N GLY A 6 -11.03 19.85 21.50
CA GLY A 6 -12.09 20.79 21.86
C GLY A 6 -13.52 20.27 21.64
N ASP A 7 -14.47 21.19 21.37
CA ASP A 7 -15.81 20.83 20.92
C ASP A 7 -15.82 20.48 19.42
N LEU A 8 -16.31 19.28 19.09
CA LEU A 8 -16.39 18.76 17.72
C LEU A 8 -17.67 19.18 16.99
N ALA A 9 -18.56 19.95 17.63
CA ALA A 9 -19.85 20.36 17.06
C ALA A 9 -20.63 19.15 16.52
N ILE A 10 -20.73 18.09 17.35
CA ILE A 10 -21.16 16.74 16.95
C ILE A 10 -22.45 16.75 16.12
N GLN A 11 -23.42 17.60 16.49
CA GLN A 11 -24.70 17.74 15.79
C GLN A 11 -24.53 18.05 14.30
N SER A 12 -23.59 18.92 13.94
CA SER A 12 -23.31 19.28 12.54
C SER A 12 -22.66 18.14 11.73
N LEU A 13 -21.93 17.26 12.42
CA LEU A 13 -21.23 16.12 11.81
C LEU A 13 -22.10 14.85 11.74
N LEU A 14 -23.25 14.82 12.43
CA LEU A 14 -24.10 13.64 12.52
C LEU A 14 -24.47 13.04 11.15
N PRO A 15 -24.92 13.81 10.14
CA PRO A 15 -25.31 13.23 8.85
C PRO A 15 -24.13 12.56 8.14
N ALA A 16 -22.97 13.22 8.09
CA ALA A 16 -21.77 12.68 7.45
C ALA A 16 -21.23 11.46 8.21
N ARG A 17 -21.27 11.49 9.54
CA ARG A 17 -20.85 10.38 10.40
C ARG A 17 -21.72 9.15 10.18
N VAL A 18 -23.04 9.29 10.25
CA VAL A 18 -23.98 8.17 10.07
C VAL A 18 -23.79 7.53 8.69
N ARG A 19 -23.64 8.36 7.65
CA ARG A 19 -23.38 7.87 6.30
C ARG A 19 -22.04 7.12 6.20
N ALA A 20 -20.96 7.66 6.76
CA ALA A 20 -19.66 6.99 6.76
C ALA A 20 -19.72 5.64 7.48
N GLU A 21 -20.34 5.60 8.66
CA GLU A 21 -20.49 4.38 9.46
C GLU A 21 -21.32 3.30 8.72
N ASP A 22 -22.46 3.66 8.12
CA ASP A 22 -23.30 2.74 7.35
C ASP A 22 -22.55 2.20 6.11
N GLN A 23 -21.93 3.09 5.33
CA GLN A 23 -21.26 2.71 4.08
C GLN A 23 -20.05 1.81 4.32
N LEU A 24 -19.24 2.11 5.34
CA LEU A 24 -18.11 1.25 5.73
C LEU A 24 -18.58 -0.14 6.15
N ALA A 25 -19.65 -0.23 6.95
CA ALA A 25 -20.20 -1.53 7.37
C ALA A 25 -20.76 -2.34 6.20
N ARG A 26 -21.47 -1.69 5.27
CA ARG A 26 -21.99 -2.34 4.06
C ARG A 26 -20.87 -2.87 3.18
N LEU A 27 -19.84 -2.07 2.93
CA LEU A 27 -18.71 -2.54 2.13
C LEU A 27 -18.00 -3.70 2.82
N ASP A 28 -17.79 -3.64 4.15
CA ASP A 28 -17.14 -4.71 4.90
C ASP A 28 -17.87 -6.04 4.72
N GLU A 29 -19.19 -6.03 4.90
CA GLU A 29 -20.01 -7.24 4.74
C GLU A 29 -20.03 -7.76 3.30
N ILE A 30 -20.15 -6.85 2.32
CA ILE A 30 -20.18 -7.21 0.89
C ILE A 30 -18.84 -7.84 0.47
N VAL A 31 -17.71 -7.25 0.87
CA VAL A 31 -16.39 -7.79 0.55
C VAL A 31 -16.18 -9.14 1.23
N HIS A 32 -16.59 -9.26 2.50
CA HIS A 32 -16.47 -10.50 3.26
C HIS A 32 -17.22 -11.68 2.62
N ARG A 33 -18.42 -11.44 2.08
CA ARG A 33 -19.24 -12.50 1.42
C ARG A 33 -18.92 -12.71 -0.06
N SER A 34 -18.16 -11.82 -0.68
CA SER A 34 -17.97 -11.84 -2.13
C SER A 34 -16.94 -12.87 -2.55
N THR A 35 -17.27 -13.65 -3.58
CA THR A 35 -16.33 -14.60 -4.21
C THR A 35 -15.19 -13.87 -4.94
N VAL A 36 -15.35 -12.59 -5.28
CA VAL A 36 -14.30 -11.72 -5.84
C VAL A 36 -13.66 -10.82 -4.78
N GLY A 37 -13.97 -11.01 -3.49
CA GLY A 37 -13.49 -10.18 -2.39
C GLY A 37 -11.97 -10.02 -2.38
N ALA A 38 -11.22 -11.11 -2.54
CA ALA A 38 -9.75 -11.07 -2.62
C ALA A 38 -9.25 -10.16 -3.77
N GLY A 39 -9.93 -10.19 -4.92
CA GLY A 39 -9.60 -9.32 -6.05
C GLY A 39 -9.86 -7.85 -5.78
N VAL A 40 -10.98 -7.54 -5.11
CA VAL A 40 -11.32 -6.18 -4.66
C VAL A 40 -10.26 -5.66 -3.69
N VAL A 41 -9.81 -6.49 -2.73
CA VAL A 41 -8.76 -6.10 -1.77
C VAL A 41 -7.44 -5.82 -2.47
N GLN A 42 -6.98 -6.72 -3.34
CA GLN A 42 -5.71 -6.55 -4.06
C GLN A 42 -5.73 -5.31 -4.95
N ARG A 43 -6.80 -5.10 -5.72
CA ARG A 43 -6.97 -3.93 -6.59
C ARG A 43 -7.08 -2.64 -5.78
N GLY A 44 -7.76 -2.70 -4.62
CA GLY A 44 -7.86 -1.60 -3.67
C GLY A 44 -6.50 -1.11 -3.16
N HIS A 45 -5.52 -1.99 -2.99
CA HIS A 45 -4.17 -1.58 -2.61
C HIS A 45 -3.50 -0.71 -3.69
N PHE A 46 -3.57 -1.12 -4.95
CA PHE A 46 -3.02 -0.35 -6.08
C PHE A 46 -3.71 1.01 -6.24
N PHE A 47 -5.05 1.02 -6.25
CA PHE A 47 -5.81 2.26 -6.45
C PHE A 47 -5.61 3.25 -5.31
N ASP A 48 -5.55 2.78 -4.06
CA ASP A 48 -5.33 3.68 -2.92
C ASP A 48 -3.91 4.23 -2.89
N SER A 49 -2.88 3.44 -3.25
CA SER A 49 -1.51 3.93 -3.37
C SER A 49 -1.39 5.02 -4.43
N ALA A 50 -1.98 4.82 -5.63
CA ALA A 50 -2.02 5.84 -6.66
C ALA A 50 -2.83 7.08 -6.23
N ALA A 51 -3.94 6.89 -5.50
CA ALA A 51 -4.71 7.99 -4.96
C ALA A 51 -3.93 8.78 -3.88
N SER A 52 -3.14 8.09 -3.05
CA SER A 52 -2.27 8.74 -2.05
C SER A 52 -1.25 9.67 -2.72
N MET A 53 -0.65 9.24 -3.84
CA MET A 53 0.25 10.11 -4.62
C MET A 53 -0.50 11.34 -5.16
N TRP A 54 -1.70 11.13 -5.72
CA TRP A 54 -2.52 12.21 -6.25
C TRP A 54 -2.88 13.26 -5.18
N ILE A 55 -3.19 12.81 -3.97
CA ILE A 55 -3.49 13.70 -2.83
C ILE A 55 -2.28 14.56 -2.44
N SER A 56 -1.07 14.01 -2.57
CA SER A 56 0.20 14.70 -2.37
C SER A 56 0.63 15.56 -3.57
N GLY A 57 -0.19 15.66 -4.63
CA GLY A 57 0.09 16.44 -5.84
C GLY A 57 1.00 15.74 -6.84
N GLN A 58 1.25 14.44 -6.67
CA GLN A 58 2.07 13.62 -7.57
C GLN A 58 1.18 12.71 -8.43
N LEU A 59 1.57 12.49 -9.69
CA LEU A 59 0.82 11.62 -10.59
C LEU A 59 1.57 10.31 -10.82
N VAL A 60 0.93 9.19 -10.46
CA VAL A 60 1.41 7.85 -10.79
C VAL A 60 0.28 7.09 -11.47
N HIS A 61 0.57 6.53 -12.64
CA HIS A 61 -0.35 5.66 -13.35
C HIS A 61 -0.43 4.31 -12.66
N VAL A 62 -1.65 3.79 -12.48
CA VAL A 62 -1.86 2.49 -11.82
C VAL A 62 -1.21 1.38 -12.63
N GLU A 63 -1.18 1.54 -13.95
CA GLU A 63 -0.55 0.62 -14.88
C GLU A 63 0.96 0.48 -14.60
N ASP A 64 1.65 1.60 -14.44
CA ASP A 64 3.08 1.62 -14.16
C ASP A 64 3.36 1.02 -12.77
N LEU A 65 2.50 1.31 -11.77
CA LEU A 65 2.61 0.71 -10.44
C LEU A 65 2.42 -0.82 -10.46
N VAL A 66 1.48 -1.33 -11.25
CA VAL A 66 1.26 -2.78 -11.39
C VAL A 66 2.43 -3.46 -12.09
N LEU A 67 2.97 -2.85 -13.15
CA LEU A 67 4.12 -3.39 -13.86
C LEU A 67 5.38 -3.38 -12.99
N HIS A 68 5.60 -2.31 -12.22
CA HIS A 68 6.70 -2.20 -11.27
C HIS A 68 6.61 -3.27 -10.18
N ASP A 69 5.43 -3.45 -9.58
CA ASP A 69 5.19 -4.49 -8.57
C ASP A 69 5.44 -5.91 -9.12
N ALA A 70 5.21 -6.12 -10.41
CA ALA A 70 5.48 -7.39 -11.08
C ALA A 70 6.94 -7.57 -11.55
N ASN A 71 7.84 -6.61 -11.28
CA ASN A 71 9.20 -6.54 -11.83
C ASN A 71 9.21 -6.57 -13.38
N MET A 72 8.24 -5.90 -14.00
CA MET A 72 8.05 -5.81 -15.45
C MET A 72 8.22 -4.39 -15.97
N ASP A 73 9.00 -3.59 -15.26
CA ASP A 73 9.37 -2.26 -15.71
C ASP A 73 10.16 -2.32 -17.01
N ILE A 74 9.83 -1.40 -17.90
CA ILE A 74 10.55 -1.22 -19.17
C ILE A 74 11.57 -0.09 -19.04
N ARG A 75 11.44 0.75 -18.02
CA ARG A 75 12.25 1.95 -17.77
C ARG A 75 12.66 1.97 -16.32
N THR A 76 13.76 2.66 -16.03
CA THR A 76 14.17 2.96 -14.66
C THR A 76 13.01 3.61 -13.90
N PRO A 77 12.65 3.11 -12.70
CA PRO A 77 11.53 3.64 -11.94
C PRO A 77 11.79 5.09 -11.55
N THR A 78 10.77 5.95 -11.68
CA THR A 78 10.83 7.32 -11.18
C THR A 78 10.75 7.33 -9.66
N HIS A 79 11.18 8.44 -9.04
CA HIS A 79 11.08 8.58 -7.59
C HIS A 79 9.65 8.44 -7.09
N GLU A 80 8.68 9.02 -7.81
CA GLU A 80 7.26 8.94 -7.49
C GLU A 80 6.73 7.49 -7.57
N LEU A 81 7.22 6.70 -8.52
CA LEU A 81 6.83 5.30 -8.67
C LEU A 81 7.37 4.45 -7.51
N THR A 82 8.63 4.68 -7.11
CA THR A 82 9.24 4.05 -5.93
C THR A 82 8.47 4.39 -4.65
N LEU A 83 8.05 5.65 -4.48
CA LEU A 83 7.21 6.07 -3.35
C LEU A 83 5.83 5.41 -3.37
N ALA A 84 5.16 5.37 -4.52
CA ALA A 84 3.87 4.70 -4.68
C ALA A 84 3.96 3.20 -4.36
N HIS A 85 5.07 2.56 -4.74
CA HIS A 85 5.35 1.17 -4.42
C HIS A 85 5.63 0.95 -2.93
N ALA A 86 6.33 1.86 -2.26
CA ALA A 86 6.49 1.82 -0.81
C ALA A 86 5.13 1.88 -0.10
N ILE A 87 4.20 2.74 -0.55
CA ILE A 87 2.83 2.81 -0.02
C ILE A 87 2.07 1.50 -0.29
N LEU A 88 2.22 0.91 -1.49
CA LEU A 88 1.62 -0.39 -1.82
C LEU A 88 2.10 -1.49 -0.88
N ARG A 89 3.41 -1.58 -0.63
CA ARG A 89 3.99 -2.56 0.31
C ARG A 89 3.53 -2.32 1.74
N ALA A 90 3.51 -1.06 2.19
CA ALA A 90 2.97 -0.68 3.49
C ALA A 90 1.52 -1.15 3.67
N ARG A 91 0.67 -0.93 2.66
CA ARG A 91 -0.74 -1.37 2.67
C ARG A 91 -0.90 -2.89 2.78
N ARG A 92 -0.12 -3.65 2.00
CA ARG A 92 -0.14 -5.12 2.07
C ARG A 92 0.39 -5.64 3.41
N ARG A 93 1.42 -4.98 3.97
CA ARG A 93 1.91 -5.30 5.32
C ARG A 93 0.86 -5.06 6.39
N ILE A 94 0.16 -3.92 6.35
CA ILE A 94 -0.97 -3.64 7.24
C ILE A 94 -2.05 -4.72 7.10
N ALA A 95 -2.37 -5.13 5.86
CA ALA A 95 -3.39 -6.14 5.59
C ALA A 95 -3.05 -7.51 6.21
N GLY A 96 -1.78 -7.93 6.10
CA GLY A 96 -1.30 -9.21 6.61
C GLY A 96 -0.95 -9.24 8.10
N ALA A 97 -0.82 -8.09 8.75
CA ALA A 97 -0.52 -7.98 10.17
C ALA A 97 -1.80 -7.95 11.05
N ASP A 98 -1.58 -8.11 12.36
CA ASP A 98 -2.63 -7.95 13.35
C ASP A 98 -3.32 -6.57 13.24
N PRO A 99 -4.63 -6.46 13.51
CA PRO A 99 -5.40 -5.23 13.22
C PRO A 99 -4.88 -3.96 13.87
N ASP A 100 -4.23 -4.06 15.04
CA ASP A 100 -3.66 -2.96 15.83
C ASP A 100 -2.16 -2.75 15.61
N TRP A 101 -1.47 -3.67 14.93
CA TRP A 101 -0.01 -3.63 14.73
C TRP A 101 0.47 -2.28 14.17
N ALA A 102 -0.20 -1.77 13.14
CA ALA A 102 0.20 -0.54 12.46
C ALA A 102 0.08 0.73 13.31
N LEU A 103 -0.69 0.68 14.41
CA LEU A 103 -0.81 1.78 15.38
C LEU A 103 0.18 1.65 16.54
N SER A 104 0.82 0.49 16.69
CA SER A 104 1.88 0.28 17.68
C SER A 104 3.10 1.14 17.37
N GLU A 105 3.96 1.35 18.36
CA GLU A 105 5.22 2.04 18.18
C GLU A 105 6.11 1.37 17.13
N ALA A 106 6.21 0.04 17.18
CA ALA A 106 6.96 -0.74 16.20
C ALA A 106 6.36 -0.62 14.79
N GLY A 107 5.04 -0.70 14.66
CA GLY A 107 4.35 -0.57 13.38
C GLY A 107 4.55 0.79 12.74
N ILE A 108 4.37 1.88 13.51
CA ILE A 108 4.60 3.25 13.02
C ILE A 108 6.08 3.41 12.59
N ALA A 109 7.03 2.93 13.38
CA ALA A 109 8.45 3.02 13.04
C ALA A 109 8.82 2.24 11.77
N THR A 110 8.25 1.03 11.58
CA THR A 110 8.42 0.26 10.34
C THR A 110 7.81 0.96 9.14
N LEU A 111 6.59 1.48 9.27
CA LEU A 111 5.89 2.15 8.16
C LEU A 111 6.53 3.50 7.79
N ALA A 112 7.17 4.17 8.75
CA ALA A 112 7.95 5.38 8.53
C ALA A 112 9.30 5.14 7.85
N GLY A 113 9.73 3.88 7.72
CA GLY A 113 11.05 3.52 7.18
C GLY A 113 12.20 3.75 8.16
N VAL A 114 11.93 3.85 9.46
CA VAL A 114 12.93 4.08 10.52
C VAL A 114 13.50 2.76 11.07
N ALA A 115 12.76 1.66 10.95
CA ALA A 115 13.20 0.31 11.33
C ALA A 115 13.51 -0.55 10.09
N PRO A 116 14.55 -1.42 10.14
CA PRO A 116 14.80 -2.36 9.04
C PRO A 116 13.57 -3.25 8.82
N ILE A 117 13.27 -3.51 7.55
CA ILE A 117 12.20 -4.42 7.14
C ILE A 117 12.63 -5.84 7.50
N ALA A 118 12.43 -6.26 8.75
CA ALA A 118 12.38 -7.68 9.07
C ALA A 118 11.00 -8.19 8.61
N SER A 119 11.00 -9.06 7.61
CA SER A 119 9.82 -9.73 7.08
C SER A 119 10.01 -11.24 7.24
N PRO A 120 9.16 -11.95 8.01
CA PRO A 120 9.15 -13.42 8.01
C PRO A 120 8.63 -14.01 6.69
N LEU A 121 8.15 -13.17 5.76
CA LEU A 121 7.56 -13.61 4.49
C LEU A 121 8.58 -13.69 3.34
N ASP A 122 9.81 -13.24 3.55
CA ASP A 122 10.88 -13.34 2.53
C ASP A 122 11.78 -14.58 2.70
N GLU A 123 11.63 -15.34 3.79
CA GLU A 123 12.42 -16.57 4.01
C GLU A 123 11.93 -17.76 3.17
N ASP A 124 10.65 -17.76 2.73
CA ASP A 124 10.09 -18.87 1.93
C ASP A 124 10.31 -18.75 0.41
N ALA A 125 10.89 -17.64 -0.06
CA ALA A 125 11.17 -17.42 -1.49
C ALA A 125 12.58 -17.86 -1.92
N HIS A 126 13.44 -18.21 -0.97
CA HIS A 126 14.80 -18.71 -1.22
C HIS A 126 14.91 -20.19 -0.83
N ARG A 127 14.06 -21.05 -1.43
CA ARG A 127 14.50 -22.43 -1.63
C ARG A 127 15.55 -22.40 -2.72
N GLU A 128 16.81 -22.49 -2.31
CA GLU A 128 17.91 -22.87 -3.17
C GLU A 128 17.47 -24.09 -3.98
N VAL A 129 17.28 -23.89 -5.28
CA VAL A 129 17.25 -24.98 -6.23
C VAL A 129 18.71 -25.43 -6.30
N GLU A 130 19.01 -26.60 -5.74
CA GLU A 130 20.26 -27.32 -6.04
C GLU A 130 20.28 -27.52 -7.57
N ILE A 131 21.04 -26.67 -8.24
CA ILE A 131 21.46 -26.91 -9.62
C ILE A 131 22.71 -27.77 -9.47
N GLU A 132 22.62 -29.06 -9.82
CA GLU A 132 23.82 -29.87 -10.06
C GLU A 132 24.63 -29.16 -11.16
N MET A 133 25.70 -28.49 -10.76
CA MET A 133 26.67 -27.89 -11.67
C MET A 133 27.91 -28.76 -11.74
N HIS A 134 28.34 -28.97 -12.98
CA HIS A 134 29.46 -29.78 -13.39
C HIS A 134 30.77 -29.02 -13.18
N ASP A 135 31.63 -29.52 -12.30
CA ASP A 135 33.11 -29.51 -12.26
C ASP A 135 33.92 -28.33 -12.89
N ASP A 136 33.49 -27.08 -12.71
CA ASP A 136 34.30 -25.87 -12.94
C ASP A 136 34.28 -24.91 -11.70
N ASP A 137 34.07 -25.46 -10.50
CA ASP A 137 33.70 -24.74 -9.26
C ASP A 137 34.83 -23.95 -8.57
N ASP A 138 36.11 -24.21 -8.85
CA ASP A 138 37.19 -23.64 -8.03
C ASP A 138 37.43 -22.13 -8.28
N GLN A 139 37.14 -21.63 -9.48
CA GLN A 139 37.39 -20.22 -9.81
C GLN A 139 36.30 -19.30 -9.26
N LEU A 140 35.03 -19.67 -9.42
CA LEU A 140 33.90 -18.86 -8.97
C LEU A 140 33.76 -18.86 -7.44
N ALA A 141 34.01 -20.01 -6.79
CA ALA A 141 34.04 -20.09 -5.33
C ALA A 141 35.17 -19.23 -4.72
N SER A 142 36.33 -19.17 -5.38
CA SER A 142 37.44 -18.29 -4.99
C SER A 142 37.09 -16.81 -5.12
N GLU A 143 36.36 -16.43 -6.17
CA GLU A 143 35.88 -15.06 -6.36
C GLU A 143 34.86 -14.64 -5.29
N PHE A 144 33.92 -15.53 -4.92
CA PHE A 144 32.98 -15.26 -3.82
C PHE A 144 33.68 -15.18 -2.45
N ALA A 145 34.62 -16.07 -2.17
CA ALA A 145 35.40 -16.03 -0.94
C ALA A 145 36.25 -14.74 -0.82
N ALA A 146 36.75 -14.23 -1.95
CA ALA A 146 37.46 -12.96 -2.00
C ALA A 146 36.54 -11.77 -1.70
N ILE A 147 35.30 -11.78 -2.21
CA ILE A 147 34.28 -10.76 -1.92
C ILE A 147 33.91 -10.79 -0.43
N ASP A 148 33.67 -11.97 0.13
CA ASP A 148 33.34 -12.12 1.56
C ASP A 148 34.48 -11.64 2.46
N ALA A 149 35.74 -11.93 2.11
CA ALA A 149 36.90 -11.44 2.86
C ALA A 149 37.03 -9.90 2.83
N ILE A 150 36.62 -9.26 1.74
CA ILE A 150 36.60 -7.79 1.61
C ILE A 150 35.45 -7.20 2.44
N LEU A 151 34.27 -7.83 2.43
CA LEU A 151 33.11 -7.43 3.24
C LEU A 151 33.42 -7.56 4.73
N ASP A 152 34.04 -8.65 5.15
CA ASP A 152 34.46 -8.89 6.52
C ASP A 152 35.48 -7.86 7.00
N ARG A 153 36.46 -7.53 6.15
CA ARG A 153 37.44 -6.49 6.44
C ARG A 153 36.79 -5.12 6.57
N SER A 154 35.84 -4.81 5.69
CA SER A 154 35.08 -3.56 5.72
C SER A 154 34.23 -3.47 6.98
N ARG A 155 33.62 -4.58 7.40
CA ARG A 155 32.80 -4.65 8.61
C ARG A 155 33.63 -4.43 9.88
N ARG A 156 34.79 -5.06 9.99
CA ARG A 156 35.71 -4.84 11.13
C ARG A 156 36.23 -3.40 11.22
N VAL A 157 36.43 -2.73 10.07
CA VAL A 157 36.80 -1.31 10.04
C VAL A 157 35.62 -0.43 10.51
N ILE A 158 34.40 -0.72 10.07
CA ILE A 158 33.20 -0.01 10.52
C ILE A 158 32.98 -0.22 12.02
N ASP A 159 33.05 -1.45 12.51
CA ASP A 159 32.88 -1.79 13.92
C ASP A 159 33.97 -1.14 14.79
N GLY A 160 35.21 -1.06 14.30
CA GLY A 160 36.30 -0.33 14.95
C GLY A 160 36.06 1.18 15.04
N LEU A 161 35.48 1.77 13.99
CA LEU A 161 35.08 3.19 13.98
C LEU A 161 33.85 3.46 14.87
N GLU A 162 32.97 2.49 15.07
CA GLU A 162 31.83 2.58 16.00
C GLU A 162 32.29 2.44 17.46
N ALA A 163 33.30 1.62 17.74
CA ALA A 163 33.91 1.50 19.06
C ALA A 163 34.59 2.81 19.52
N GLU A 164 35.26 3.53 18.61
CA GLU A 164 35.83 4.87 18.90
C GLU A 164 34.76 5.96 19.10
N ARG A 165 33.56 5.79 18.51
CA ARG A 165 32.43 6.74 18.66
C ARG A 165 31.60 6.53 19.93
N SER A 166 31.84 5.47 20.68
CA SER A 166 30.99 5.04 21.82
C SER A 166 31.27 5.76 23.15
N ALA A 167 32.12 6.79 23.18
CA ALA A 167 32.41 7.58 24.38
C ALA A 167 31.60 8.89 24.53
N ALA A 168 30.65 9.19 23.63
CA ALA A 168 29.77 10.36 23.74
C ALA A 168 28.36 10.03 23.20
N PRO A 169 27.28 10.67 23.70
CA PRO A 169 25.93 10.39 23.23
C PRO A 169 25.79 10.87 21.79
N VAL A 170 25.81 9.94 20.84
CA VAL A 170 25.67 10.24 19.42
C VAL A 170 24.19 10.49 19.11
N VAL A 171 23.82 11.77 19.06
CA VAL A 171 22.74 12.24 18.18
C VAL A 171 23.17 11.84 16.77
N ARG A 172 22.56 10.80 16.21
CA ARG A 172 22.93 10.31 14.86
C ARG A 172 22.55 11.36 13.83
N SER A 173 23.57 12.08 13.37
CA SER A 173 23.52 12.93 12.19
C SER A 173 23.22 12.08 10.95
N SER A 174 22.27 12.60 10.18
CA SER A 174 21.89 12.23 8.81
C SER A 174 22.99 11.52 8.00
N LEU A 175 22.78 10.25 7.67
CA LEU A 175 23.51 9.59 6.58
C LEU A 175 22.83 9.97 5.26
N VAL A 176 23.53 10.81 4.48
CA VAL A 176 23.14 11.32 3.17
C VAL A 176 23.81 10.47 2.08
N VAL A 177 23.03 10.00 1.10
CA VAL A 177 23.52 9.58 -0.23
C VAL A 177 22.51 10.09 -1.27
N GLY A 178 22.92 11.06 -2.08
CA GLY A 178 22.16 11.57 -3.23
C GLY A 178 20.91 12.38 -2.88
N ASP A 179 20.93 13.67 -3.21
CA ASP A 179 19.99 14.74 -2.82
C ASP A 179 20.12 15.18 -1.36
N LEU A 180 20.43 16.46 -1.16
CA LEU A 180 20.55 17.15 0.13
C LEU A 180 19.29 16.91 0.98
N VAL A 181 19.35 15.91 1.85
CA VAL A 181 18.31 15.61 2.84
C VAL A 181 18.42 16.65 3.96
N ILE A 182 17.91 17.86 3.70
CA ILE A 182 17.72 18.88 4.73
C ILE A 182 16.54 18.40 5.59
N ARG A 183 16.83 17.55 6.59
CA ARG A 183 15.95 17.43 7.75
C ARG A 183 16.11 18.71 8.55
N ASP A 184 15.00 19.25 8.99
CA ASP A 184 15.05 20.37 9.92
C ASP A 184 15.53 19.81 11.25
N SER A 185 16.72 20.23 11.71
CA SER A 185 17.31 19.73 12.95
C SER A 185 16.45 20.03 14.17
N ASP A 186 15.61 21.05 14.08
CA ASP A 186 14.74 21.51 15.14
C ASP A 186 13.37 20.79 15.10
N TRP A 187 13.17 19.87 14.14
CA TRP A 187 11.96 19.08 14.02
C TRP A 187 11.99 17.86 14.95
N ASP A 188 11.47 18.03 16.17
CA ASP A 188 11.34 16.92 17.12
C ASP A 188 10.19 15.96 16.74
N GLU A 189 10.52 14.94 15.94
CA GLU A 189 9.59 13.86 15.55
C GLU A 189 9.09 13.08 16.78
N GLN A 190 9.92 12.92 17.81
CA GLN A 190 9.58 12.10 18.98
C GLN A 190 8.54 12.80 19.86
N GLU A 191 8.70 14.11 20.08
CA GLU A 191 7.69 14.93 20.76
C GLU A 191 6.38 14.92 19.98
N ARG A 192 6.42 15.16 18.66
CA ARG A 192 5.20 15.21 17.83
C ARG A 192 4.50 13.86 17.73
N LEU A 193 5.23 12.76 17.63
CA LEU A 193 4.65 11.40 17.71
C LEU A 193 4.04 11.13 19.07
N THR A 194 4.65 11.62 20.14
CA THR A 194 4.10 11.51 21.49
C THR A 194 2.78 12.29 21.61
N GLU A 195 2.71 13.50 21.05
CA GLU A 195 1.47 14.27 20.96
C GLU A 195 0.40 13.56 20.13
N PHE A 196 0.76 13.02 18.96
CA PHE A 196 -0.17 12.25 18.13
C PHE A 196 -0.73 11.01 18.87
N ARG A 197 0.11 10.31 19.64
CA ARG A 197 -0.32 9.18 20.49
C ARG A 197 -1.26 9.61 21.61
N LYS A 198 -1.11 10.82 22.17
CA LYS A 198 -2.09 11.37 23.13
C LYS A 198 -3.46 11.56 22.47
N VAL A 199 -3.49 12.07 21.23
CA VAL A 199 -4.75 12.19 20.47
C VAL A 199 -5.38 10.81 20.24
N MET A 200 -4.60 9.79 19.88
CA MET A 200 -5.11 8.41 19.72
C MET A 200 -5.85 7.90 20.95
N LYS A 201 -5.31 8.16 22.16
CA LYS A 201 -5.97 7.78 23.43
C LYS A 201 -7.26 8.57 23.67
N GLN A 202 -7.26 9.86 23.35
CA GLN A 202 -8.43 10.72 23.57
C GLN A 202 -9.63 10.37 22.68
N VAL A 203 -9.39 9.84 21.47
CA VAL A 203 -10.46 9.51 20.52
C VAL A 203 -11.03 8.09 20.72
N GLU A 204 -10.54 7.30 21.66
CA GLU A 204 -10.98 5.91 21.88
C GLU A 204 -12.49 5.80 22.12
N MET A 205 -13.06 6.73 22.88
CA MET A 205 -14.50 6.76 23.21
C MET A 205 -15.37 7.33 22.09
N LEU A 206 -14.77 7.90 21.05
CA LEU A 206 -15.52 8.39 19.89
C LEU A 206 -15.92 7.22 18.96
N PRO A 207 -17.02 7.37 18.21
CA PRO A 207 -17.37 6.43 17.14
C PRO A 207 -16.23 6.28 16.14
N PRO A 208 -15.96 5.06 15.63
CA PRO A 208 -14.77 4.77 14.82
C PRO A 208 -14.54 5.72 13.64
N ALA A 209 -15.57 6.07 12.87
CA ALA A 209 -15.42 6.97 11.73
C ALA A 209 -15.07 8.41 12.15
N LEU A 210 -15.66 8.90 13.24
CA LEU A 210 -15.36 10.23 13.77
C LEU A 210 -13.94 10.28 14.37
N ALA A 211 -13.57 9.27 15.15
CA ALA A 211 -12.21 9.13 15.68
C ALA A 211 -11.17 9.12 14.56
N ALA A 212 -11.41 8.33 13.51
CA ALA A 212 -10.56 8.26 12.34
C ALA A 212 -10.43 9.61 11.61
N ALA A 213 -11.52 10.39 11.48
CA ALA A 213 -11.48 11.73 10.90
C ALA A 213 -10.65 12.71 11.75
N VAL A 214 -10.80 12.67 13.09
CA VAL A 214 -9.99 13.48 14.02
C VAL A 214 -8.51 13.10 13.95
N LEU A 215 -8.20 11.80 13.88
CA LEU A 215 -6.82 11.34 13.75
C LEU A 215 -6.18 11.79 12.44
N PHE A 216 -6.92 11.78 11.34
CA PHE A 216 -6.40 12.33 10.09
C PHE A 216 -6.13 13.83 10.20
N ASP A 217 -7.06 14.59 10.79
CA ASP A 217 -6.89 16.02 11.01
C ASP A 217 -5.68 16.34 11.90
N ALA A 218 -5.50 15.55 12.96
CA ALA A 218 -4.36 15.65 13.86
C ALA A 218 -3.05 15.30 13.16
N TRP A 219 -3.03 14.26 12.31
CA TRP A 219 -1.85 13.92 11.51
C TRP A 219 -1.44 15.06 10.58
N GLU A 220 -2.41 15.65 9.87
CA GLU A 220 -2.16 16.77 8.95
C GLU A 220 -1.77 18.07 9.67
N THR A 221 -2.12 18.23 10.94
CA THR A 221 -1.79 19.43 11.72
C THR A 221 -0.44 19.28 12.45
N LEU A 222 -0.21 18.12 13.05
CA LEU A 222 1.00 17.85 13.84
C LEU A 222 2.18 17.47 12.96
N GLU A 223 1.93 16.90 11.77
CA GLU A 223 2.93 16.34 10.86
C GLU A 223 3.98 15.51 11.63
N PRO A 224 3.59 14.42 12.31
CA PRO A 224 4.46 13.79 13.31
C PRO A 224 5.78 13.25 12.77
N ILE A 225 5.83 12.91 11.48
CA ILE A 225 7.00 12.38 10.81
C ILE A 225 7.26 13.23 9.57
N GLN A 226 8.49 13.74 9.44
CA GLN A 226 8.83 14.63 8.35
C GLN A 226 8.77 13.90 7.01
N ARG A 227 8.20 14.54 5.98
CA ARG A 227 8.13 14.02 4.60
C ARG A 227 7.32 12.72 4.42
N GLN A 228 6.58 12.28 5.45
CA GLN A 228 5.73 11.08 5.42
C GLN A 228 4.24 11.43 5.45
N HIS A 229 3.82 12.47 4.72
CA HIS A 229 2.42 12.93 4.72
C HIS A 229 1.44 11.83 4.27
N GLY A 230 1.86 10.97 3.32
CA GLY A 230 1.04 9.84 2.85
C GLY A 230 0.73 8.77 3.91
N LEU A 231 1.51 8.70 4.99
CA LEU A 231 1.32 7.71 6.06
C LEU A 231 0.04 7.94 6.85
N GLY A 232 -0.44 9.20 6.96
CA GLY A 232 -1.66 9.53 7.68
C GLY A 232 -2.89 8.76 7.17
N GLY A 233 -3.05 8.68 5.84
CA GLY A 233 -4.16 7.92 5.25
C GLY A 233 -4.08 6.41 5.51
N GLN A 234 -2.85 5.87 5.62
CA GLN A 234 -2.63 4.47 5.96
C GLN A 234 -2.91 4.19 7.43
N LEU A 235 -2.54 5.10 8.33
CA LEU A 235 -2.87 5.00 9.77
C LEU A 235 -4.38 5.12 10.01
N VAL A 236 -5.09 5.97 9.28
CA VAL A 236 -6.56 6.04 9.33
C VAL A 236 -7.19 4.70 8.92
N SER A 237 -6.68 4.11 7.84
CA SER A 237 -7.15 2.81 7.35
C SER A 237 -6.86 1.70 8.37
N ALA A 238 -5.68 1.71 8.97
CA ALA A 238 -5.31 0.80 10.06
C ALA A 238 -6.19 1.01 11.30
N TYR A 239 -6.50 2.26 11.65
CA TYR A 239 -7.32 2.58 12.82
C TYR A 239 -8.73 2.02 12.72
N LEU A 240 -9.36 2.14 11.54
CA LEU A 240 -10.67 1.53 11.29
C LEU A 240 -10.62 0.00 11.43
N ARG A 241 -9.51 -0.65 11.08
CA ARG A 241 -9.30 -2.09 11.31
C ARG A 241 -9.10 -2.42 12.79
N ALA A 242 -8.24 -1.66 13.48
CA ALA A 242 -7.98 -1.84 14.91
C ALA A 242 -9.26 -1.72 15.74
N ARG A 243 -10.13 -0.76 15.40
CA ARG A 243 -11.46 -0.58 16.00
C ARG A 243 -12.51 -1.60 15.53
N ARG A 244 -12.13 -2.58 14.70
CA ARG A 244 -12.99 -3.62 14.12
C ARG A 244 -14.16 -3.05 13.32
N LYS A 245 -14.05 -1.82 12.82
CA LYS A 245 -15.08 -1.22 11.97
C LYS A 245 -15.08 -1.82 10.56
N VAL A 246 -13.89 -2.19 10.08
CA VAL A 246 -13.68 -2.92 8.84
C VAL A 246 -12.75 -4.07 9.14
N THR A 247 -13.16 -5.30 8.82
CA THR A 247 -12.40 -6.52 9.13
C THR A 247 -11.97 -7.29 7.89
N SER A 248 -12.69 -7.11 6.78
CA SER A 248 -12.47 -7.83 5.51
C SER A 248 -11.33 -7.27 4.67
N HIS A 249 -10.96 -6.00 4.84
CA HIS A 249 -9.97 -5.33 3.98
C HIS A 249 -9.30 -4.15 4.69
N VAL A 250 -8.26 -3.60 4.06
CA VAL A 250 -7.69 -2.29 4.44
C VAL A 250 -8.46 -1.20 3.68
N PRO A 251 -9.18 -0.30 4.38
CA PRO A 251 -9.93 0.78 3.74
C PRO A 251 -9.09 1.56 2.73
N THR A 252 -9.73 2.00 1.64
CA THR A 252 -9.10 2.78 0.57
C THR A 252 -9.36 4.28 0.75
N PHE A 253 -8.96 4.79 1.93
CA PHE A 253 -9.30 6.15 2.36
C PHE A 253 -8.82 7.24 1.38
N ASN A 254 -7.67 7.08 0.72
CA ASN A 254 -7.14 8.07 -0.21
C ASN A 254 -7.98 8.16 -1.50
N ILE A 255 -8.60 7.06 -1.93
CA ILE A 255 -9.59 7.09 -3.03
C ILE A 255 -10.76 7.99 -2.65
N GLY A 256 -11.24 7.86 -1.41
CA GLY A 256 -12.27 8.71 -0.83
C GLY A 256 -11.86 10.17 -0.78
N LEU A 257 -10.66 10.47 -0.28
CA LEU A 257 -10.13 11.83 -0.21
C LEU A 257 -10.03 12.48 -1.60
N LYS A 258 -9.70 11.70 -2.64
CA LYS A 258 -9.62 12.17 -4.02
C LYS A 258 -10.98 12.62 -4.56
N ALA A 259 -12.07 12.02 -4.08
CA ALA A 259 -13.44 12.42 -4.45
C ALA A 259 -13.90 13.71 -3.75
N VAL A 260 -13.19 14.19 -2.73
CA VAL A 260 -13.56 15.38 -1.96
C VAL A 260 -12.72 16.60 -2.38
N PRO A 261 -13.35 17.77 -2.66
CA PRO A 261 -12.63 18.99 -3.08
C PRO A 261 -11.51 19.38 -2.12
N ARG A 262 -10.38 19.85 -2.68
CA ARG A 262 -9.18 20.22 -1.91
C ARG A 262 -9.48 21.33 -0.91
N GLU A 263 -10.32 22.29 -1.29
CA GLU A 263 -10.71 23.46 -0.49
C GLU A 263 -11.38 23.03 0.81
N ARG A 264 -12.19 21.97 0.77
CA ARG A 264 -12.86 21.41 1.96
C ARG A 264 -11.89 20.60 2.82
N ARG A 265 -11.01 19.80 2.19
CA ARG A 265 -9.98 19.03 2.91
C ARG A 265 -8.97 19.91 3.63
N ARG A 266 -8.70 21.11 3.11
CA ARG A 266 -7.74 22.10 3.65
C ARG A 266 -8.43 23.34 4.24
N ALA A 267 -9.73 23.28 4.52
CA ALA A 267 -10.47 24.42 5.06
C ALA A 267 -9.90 24.87 6.42
N HIS A 268 -9.91 26.18 6.70
CA HIS A 268 -9.48 26.69 8.02
C HIS A 268 -10.37 26.14 9.16
N ALA A 269 -11.68 26.07 8.93
CA ALA A 269 -12.63 25.52 9.89
C ALA A 269 -12.49 23.99 10.00
N ARG A 270 -12.18 23.51 11.21
CA ARG A 270 -12.02 22.08 11.51
C ARG A 270 -13.28 21.27 11.22
N SER A 271 -14.47 21.77 11.57
CA SER A 271 -15.74 21.09 11.31
C SER A 271 -15.92 20.78 9.82
N THR A 272 -15.53 21.70 8.93
CA THR A 272 -15.54 21.51 7.48
C THR A 272 -14.58 20.41 7.05
N ARG A 273 -13.36 20.36 7.62
CA ARG A 273 -12.38 19.30 7.34
C ARG A 273 -12.86 17.94 7.84
N LEU A 274 -13.38 17.85 9.06
CA LEU A 274 -13.92 16.60 9.62
C LEU A 274 -15.10 16.07 8.81
N SER A 275 -16.03 16.94 8.40
CA SER A 275 -17.11 16.55 7.47
C SER A 275 -16.56 16.02 6.16
N ALA A 276 -15.54 16.68 5.59
CA ALA A 276 -14.88 16.24 4.37
C ALA A 276 -14.22 14.86 4.50
N PHE A 277 -13.61 14.55 5.64
CA PHE A 277 -12.99 13.25 5.89
C PHE A 277 -14.01 12.14 6.11
N LEU A 278 -15.14 12.44 6.78
CA LEU A 278 -16.26 11.49 6.89
C LEU A 278 -16.90 11.20 5.51
N GLU A 279 -17.09 12.25 4.70
CA GLU A 279 -17.56 12.10 3.32
C GLU A 279 -16.57 11.28 2.46
N ALA A 280 -15.26 11.46 2.66
CA ALA A 280 -14.24 10.65 2.02
C ALA A 280 -14.36 9.16 2.38
N MET A 281 -14.58 8.81 3.66
CA MET A 281 -14.80 7.41 4.05
C MET A 281 -16.03 6.81 3.36
N ALA A 282 -17.13 7.57 3.29
CA ALA A 282 -18.33 7.13 2.57
C ALA A 282 -18.07 6.96 1.06
N ALA A 283 -17.32 7.87 0.45
CA ALA A 283 -16.96 7.79 -0.97
C ALA A 283 -16.01 6.63 -1.29
N ALA A 284 -15.06 6.32 -0.41
CA ALA A 284 -14.19 5.15 -0.51
C ALA A 284 -15.01 3.86 -0.46
N ALA A 285 -15.99 3.78 0.45
CA ALA A 285 -16.89 2.65 0.56
C ALA A 285 -17.76 2.46 -0.69
N ASP A 286 -18.33 3.54 -1.23
CA ASP A 286 -19.10 3.52 -2.48
C ASP A 286 -18.25 3.05 -3.68
N PHE A 287 -17.02 3.53 -3.79
CA PHE A 287 -16.07 3.05 -4.80
C PHE A 287 -15.82 1.55 -4.68
N GLY A 288 -15.56 1.05 -3.46
CA GLY A 288 -15.35 -0.37 -3.20
C GLY A 288 -16.55 -1.23 -3.56
N MET A 289 -17.78 -0.78 -3.24
CA MET A 289 -18.99 -1.52 -3.59
C MET A 289 -19.17 -1.62 -5.11
N LYS A 290 -18.92 -0.51 -5.84
CA LYS A 290 -18.92 -0.51 -7.31
C LYS A 290 -17.89 -1.46 -7.88
N GLU A 291 -16.71 -1.55 -7.27
CA GLU A 291 -15.68 -2.50 -7.68
C GLU A 291 -16.10 -3.95 -7.46
N VAL A 292 -16.76 -4.27 -6.33
CA VAL A 292 -17.33 -5.60 -6.10
C VAL A 292 -18.30 -5.96 -7.22
N TYR A 293 -19.26 -5.07 -7.55
CA TYR A 293 -20.22 -5.34 -8.61
C TYR A 293 -19.56 -5.52 -9.98
N ARG A 294 -18.59 -4.66 -10.31
CA ARG A 294 -17.82 -4.75 -11.56
C ARG A 294 -17.11 -6.10 -11.68
N LEU A 295 -16.39 -6.52 -10.65
CA LEU A 295 -15.62 -7.77 -10.67
C LEU A 295 -16.52 -9.00 -10.64
N SER A 296 -17.64 -8.97 -9.90
CA SER A 296 -18.62 -10.07 -9.91
C SER A 296 -19.20 -10.27 -11.31
N GLN A 297 -19.60 -9.19 -12.00
CA GLN A 297 -20.11 -9.29 -13.37
C GLN A 297 -19.05 -9.79 -14.36
N ALA A 298 -17.80 -9.36 -14.20
CA ALA A 298 -16.69 -9.81 -15.03
C ALA A 298 -16.40 -11.30 -14.81
N ARG A 299 -16.42 -11.75 -13.55
CA ARG A 299 -16.28 -13.16 -13.19
C ARG A 299 -17.38 -14.02 -13.83
N ASP A 300 -18.64 -13.64 -13.69
CA ASP A 300 -19.77 -14.36 -14.29
C ASP A 300 -19.63 -14.51 -15.81
N GLN A 301 -19.15 -13.46 -16.49
CA GLN A 301 -18.90 -13.49 -17.93
C GLN A 301 -17.74 -14.42 -18.29
N MET A 302 -16.64 -14.38 -17.54
CA MET A 302 -15.48 -15.24 -17.77
C MET A 302 -15.80 -16.71 -17.48
N GLU A 303 -16.48 -17.02 -16.37
CA GLU A 303 -16.85 -18.39 -16.01
C GLU A 303 -17.72 -19.08 -17.08
N ARG A 304 -18.60 -18.33 -17.76
CA ARG A 304 -19.37 -18.88 -18.90
C ARG A 304 -18.48 -19.38 -20.02
N LYS A 305 -17.33 -18.74 -20.25
CA LYS A 305 -16.36 -19.12 -21.29
C LYS A 305 -15.47 -20.30 -20.89
N LEU A 306 -15.39 -20.58 -19.59
CA LEU A 306 -14.69 -21.72 -19.02
C LEU A 306 -15.53 -23.02 -19.07
N ARG A 307 -16.85 -22.93 -19.29
CA ARG A 307 -17.73 -24.11 -19.39
C ARG A 307 -17.31 -25.02 -20.54
N GLY A 308 -17.18 -26.31 -20.27
CA GLY A 308 -16.79 -27.33 -21.27
C GLY A 308 -15.30 -27.29 -21.65
N ARG A 309 -14.48 -26.48 -20.98
CA ARG A 309 -13.02 -26.50 -21.16
C ARG A 309 -12.39 -27.68 -20.42
N ARG A 310 -11.27 -28.17 -20.94
CA ARG A 310 -10.50 -29.27 -20.34
C ARG A 310 -9.97 -28.84 -18.97
N SER A 311 -9.87 -29.79 -18.04
CA SER A 311 -9.29 -29.58 -16.70
C SER A 311 -7.85 -29.09 -16.72
N SER A 312 -7.09 -29.36 -17.81
CA SER A 312 -5.72 -28.90 -18.00
C SER A 312 -5.59 -27.46 -18.55
N SER A 313 -6.69 -26.71 -18.70
CA SER A 313 -6.64 -25.34 -19.18
C SER A 313 -6.06 -24.39 -18.14
N SER A 314 -5.20 -23.47 -18.57
CA SER A 314 -4.71 -22.37 -17.74
C SER A 314 -5.68 -21.19 -17.62
N LEU A 315 -6.82 -21.22 -18.33
CA LEU A 315 -7.82 -20.14 -18.31
C LEU A 315 -8.34 -19.76 -16.90
N PRO A 316 -8.58 -20.71 -15.96
CA PRO A 316 -8.95 -20.37 -14.59
C PRO A 316 -7.89 -19.50 -13.90
N ALA A 317 -6.62 -19.88 -14.02
CA ALA A 317 -5.51 -19.11 -13.44
C ALA A 317 -5.39 -17.71 -14.06
N VAL A 318 -5.63 -17.57 -15.37
CA VAL A 318 -5.63 -16.26 -16.03
C VAL A 318 -6.83 -15.42 -15.59
N MET A 319 -8.01 -16.03 -15.40
CA MET A 319 -9.18 -15.35 -14.86
C MET A 319 -8.91 -14.80 -13.46
N ASP A 320 -8.32 -15.60 -12.57
CA ASP A 320 -7.97 -15.16 -11.22
C ASP A 320 -6.94 -14.02 -11.24
N LEU A 321 -5.94 -14.08 -12.13
CA LEU A 321 -4.97 -13.00 -12.31
C LEU A 321 -5.64 -11.68 -12.76
N VAL A 322 -6.56 -11.75 -13.72
CA VAL A 322 -7.33 -10.61 -14.22
C VAL A 322 -8.22 -10.00 -13.13
N LEU A 323 -8.84 -10.84 -12.29
CA LEU A 323 -9.71 -10.37 -11.20
C LEU A 323 -8.92 -9.75 -10.04
N THR A 324 -7.66 -10.15 -9.86
CA THR A 324 -6.81 -9.67 -8.75
C THR A 324 -5.95 -8.46 -9.06
N HIS A 325 -5.69 -8.17 -10.34
CA HIS A 325 -4.85 -7.05 -10.75
C HIS A 325 -5.65 -5.99 -11.51
N PRO A 326 -5.43 -4.69 -11.29
CA PRO A 326 -6.08 -3.61 -12.05
C PRO A 326 -5.92 -3.80 -13.56
N ILE A 327 -4.71 -4.16 -13.96
CA ILE A 327 -4.31 -4.52 -15.32
C ILE A 327 -3.43 -5.77 -15.32
N VAL A 328 -3.38 -6.47 -16.45
CA VAL A 328 -2.46 -7.58 -16.70
C VAL A 328 -1.76 -7.40 -18.04
N SER A 329 -0.48 -7.75 -18.12
CA SER A 329 0.28 -7.76 -19.37
C SER A 329 0.47 -9.19 -19.89
N ALA A 330 0.84 -9.32 -21.17
CA ALA A 330 1.09 -10.65 -21.75
C ALA A 330 2.24 -11.39 -21.03
N PRO A 331 3.36 -10.74 -20.64
CA PRO A 331 4.37 -11.36 -19.79
C PRO A 331 3.85 -11.81 -18.40
N MET A 332 2.96 -11.04 -17.74
CA MET A 332 2.36 -11.46 -16.46
C MET A 332 1.58 -12.76 -16.62
N ILE A 333 0.77 -12.85 -17.67
CA ILE A 333 -0.03 -14.03 -17.97
C ILE A 333 0.86 -15.20 -18.38
N ALA A 334 1.87 -14.98 -19.22
CA ALA A 334 2.83 -16.01 -19.62
C ALA A 334 3.52 -16.63 -18.40
N LYS A 335 3.96 -15.80 -17.45
CA LYS A 335 4.55 -16.23 -16.18
C LYS A 335 3.57 -17.02 -15.33
N ALA A 336 2.36 -16.49 -15.10
CA ALA A 336 1.35 -17.12 -14.25
C ALA A 336 0.82 -18.45 -14.82
N ALA A 337 0.59 -18.50 -16.13
CA ALA A 337 0.06 -19.69 -16.81
C ALA A 337 1.14 -20.65 -17.32
N ARG A 338 2.44 -20.32 -17.17
CA ARG A 338 3.59 -21.08 -17.69
C ARG A 338 3.47 -21.40 -19.19
N VAL A 339 3.09 -20.39 -19.98
CA VAL A 339 2.92 -20.48 -21.43
C VAL A 339 3.80 -19.48 -22.16
N THR A 340 3.96 -19.65 -23.47
CA THR A 340 4.62 -18.64 -24.31
C THR A 340 3.81 -17.33 -24.34
N THR A 341 4.46 -16.21 -24.63
CA THR A 341 3.79 -14.90 -24.79
C THR A 341 2.66 -14.93 -25.83
N ARG A 342 2.84 -15.70 -26.92
CA ARG A 342 1.78 -15.92 -27.92
C ARG A 342 0.61 -16.72 -27.34
N GLY A 343 0.89 -17.74 -26.52
CA GLY A 343 -0.13 -18.48 -25.78
C GLY A 343 -0.92 -17.57 -24.83
N ALA A 344 -0.24 -16.69 -24.10
CA ALA A 344 -0.87 -15.70 -23.24
C ALA A 344 -1.83 -14.77 -23.99
N LEU A 345 -1.45 -14.27 -25.17
CA LEU A 345 -2.32 -13.45 -26.02
C LEU A 345 -3.58 -14.19 -26.50
N ASN A 346 -3.46 -15.49 -26.79
CA ASN A 346 -4.63 -16.32 -27.13
C ASN A 346 -5.58 -16.43 -25.93
N LEU A 347 -5.05 -16.70 -24.74
CA LEU A 347 -5.86 -16.80 -23.50
C LEU A 347 -6.59 -15.49 -23.19
N ILE A 348 -5.95 -14.34 -23.40
CA ILE A 348 -6.58 -13.01 -23.28
C ILE A 348 -7.79 -12.89 -24.23
N GLY A 349 -7.58 -13.23 -25.51
CA GLY A 349 -8.63 -13.16 -26.53
C GLY A 349 -9.82 -14.04 -26.19
N GLU A 350 -9.57 -15.21 -25.58
CA GLU A 350 -10.63 -16.09 -25.10
C GLU A 350 -11.42 -15.48 -23.94
N LEU A 351 -10.76 -14.90 -22.93
CA LEU A 351 -11.44 -14.28 -21.78
C LEU A 351 -12.22 -13.02 -22.17
N GLY A 352 -11.87 -12.34 -23.26
CA GLY A 352 -12.57 -11.14 -23.74
C GLY A 352 -12.37 -9.91 -22.86
N VAL A 353 -11.23 -9.85 -22.18
CA VAL A 353 -10.77 -8.65 -21.48
C VAL A 353 -10.40 -7.55 -22.47
N ARG A 354 -10.55 -6.29 -22.07
CA ARG A 354 -10.32 -5.15 -22.97
C ARG A 354 -8.92 -4.60 -22.78
N GLU A 355 -8.31 -4.22 -23.89
CA GLU A 355 -7.04 -3.51 -23.87
C GLU A 355 -7.24 -2.09 -23.34
N MET A 356 -6.43 -1.69 -22.36
CA MET A 356 -6.53 -0.39 -21.69
C MET A 356 -5.48 0.61 -22.15
N THR A 357 -4.31 0.15 -22.59
CA THR A 357 -3.17 1.03 -22.85
C THR A 357 -3.16 1.63 -24.26
N GLY A 358 -3.83 1.01 -25.25
CA GLY A 358 -3.84 1.47 -26.65
C GLY A 358 -2.44 1.58 -27.28
N ARG A 359 -1.41 1.02 -26.65
CA ARG A 359 0.00 1.18 -26.98
C ARG A 359 0.51 -0.13 -27.60
N GLY A 360 0.82 -0.11 -28.90
CA GLY A 360 1.12 -1.29 -29.72
C GLY A 360 1.98 -2.38 -29.06
N ARG A 361 3.20 -2.06 -28.59
CA ARG A 361 4.14 -3.06 -28.03
C ARG A 361 3.95 -3.33 -26.52
N TYR A 362 3.16 -2.51 -25.82
CA TYR A 362 2.97 -2.57 -24.37
C TYR A 362 1.48 -2.58 -24.02
N ARG A 363 0.83 -3.62 -24.52
CA ARG A 363 -0.59 -3.86 -24.33
C ARG A 363 -0.79 -4.42 -22.92
N ALA A 364 -1.70 -3.79 -22.18
CA ALA A 364 -2.23 -4.34 -20.96
C ALA A 364 -3.74 -4.40 -21.05
N TRP A 365 -4.32 -5.39 -20.40
CA TRP A 365 -5.74 -5.67 -20.41
C TRP A 365 -6.32 -5.62 -19.01
N GLY A 366 -7.59 -5.28 -18.90
CA GLY A 366 -8.28 -5.23 -17.62
C GLY A 366 -9.79 -5.38 -17.77
N VAL A 367 -10.45 -5.39 -16.61
CA VAL A 367 -11.90 -5.32 -16.49
C VAL A 367 -12.33 -3.85 -16.52
N ILE A 368 -13.32 -3.51 -17.34
CA ILE A 368 -13.91 -2.15 -17.44
C ILE A 368 -15.17 -2.05 -16.60
#